data_AF-A0A534UG48-F1
#
_entry.id   AF-A0A534UG48-F1
#
_cell.length_a   1.000
_cell.length_b   1.000
_cell.length_c   1.000
_cell.angle_alpha   90.00
_cell.angle_beta   90.00
_cell.angle_gamma   90.00
#
_symmetry.space_group_name_H-M   'P 1'
#
loop_
_entity.id
_entity.type
_entity.pdbx_description
1 polymer ?
#
loop_
_entity_poly.entity_id
_entity_poly.type
_entity_poly.pdbx_seq_one_letter_code
_entity_poly.pdbx_strand_id
1 'polypeptide(L)'
;MEIGLKALALYEKGKAPRNEHDLRKLFTFLPAALQERIIRDTEIIPGAPFAPDPKRFESDLDLVRRVFVEWRYIYETRLVDTDLGFLQRFAAAIQGVLKEYP
;
A
#
# COMPACT_ATOMS: atom_id res chain seq x y z
N MET A 1 -2.74 0.89 -6.87
CA MET A 1 -1.92 0.20 -5.84
C MET A 1 -1.96 -1.30 -6.01
N GLU A 2 -3.13 -1.96 -5.98
CA GLU A 2 -3.24 -3.43 -6.13
C GLU A 2 -2.46 -3.97 -7.34
N ILE A 3 -2.73 -3.40 -8.53
CA ILE A 3 -2.04 -3.77 -9.78
C ILE A 3 -0.53 -3.58 -9.65
N GLY A 4 -0.10 -2.50 -8.99
CA GLY A 4 1.33 -2.21 -8.80
C GLY A 4 2.03 -3.24 -7.90
N LEU A 5 1.40 -3.63 -6.78
CA LEU A 5 1.92 -4.69 -5.91
C LEU A 5 1.97 -6.04 -6.63
N LYS A 6 0.96 -6.36 -7.45
CA LYS A 6 0.94 -7.56 -8.28
C LYS A 6 2.04 -7.55 -9.36
N ALA A 7 2.28 -6.40 -9.99
CA ALA A 7 3.36 -6.24 -10.96
C ALA A 7 4.73 -6.44 -10.29
N LEU A 8 4.98 -5.81 -9.14
CA LEU A 8 6.21 -6.03 -8.37
C LEU A 8 6.40 -7.50 -7.98
N ALA A 9 5.34 -8.16 -7.51
CA ALA A 9 5.38 -9.58 -7.21
C ALA A 9 5.72 -10.44 -8.44
N LEU A 10 5.17 -10.10 -9.60
CA LEU A 10 5.46 -10.78 -10.86
C LEU A 10 6.93 -10.62 -11.25
N TYR A 11 7.48 -9.40 -11.17
CA TYR A 11 8.88 -9.14 -11.50
C TYR A 11 9.85 -9.84 -10.53
N GLU A 12 9.61 -9.77 -9.23
CA GLU A 12 10.53 -10.28 -8.21
C GLU A 12 10.44 -11.79 -7.99
N LYS A 13 9.24 -12.37 -8.14
CA LYS A 13 8.98 -13.77 -7.78
C LYS A 13 8.55 -14.62 -8.96
N GLY A 14 8.42 -14.04 -10.16
CA GLY A 14 7.87 -14.72 -11.35
C GLY A 14 6.39 -15.08 -11.22
N LYS A 15 5.71 -14.65 -10.16
CA LYS A 15 4.30 -14.95 -9.91
C LYS A 15 3.64 -13.87 -9.06
N ALA A 16 2.37 -13.61 -9.33
CA ALA A 16 1.50 -12.76 -8.52
C ALA A 16 0.31 -13.56 -7.98
N PRO A 17 -0.21 -13.25 -6.77
CA PRO A 17 -1.47 -13.81 -6.29
C PRO A 17 -2.63 -13.49 -7.24
N ARG A 18 -3.27 -14.52 -7.83
CA ARG A 18 -4.28 -14.34 -8.89
C ARG A 18 -5.61 -13.76 -8.38
N ASN A 19 -6.14 -14.29 -7.27
CA ASN A 19 -7.47 -13.94 -6.74
C ASN A 19 -7.40 -13.17 -5.41
N GLU A 20 -6.27 -12.53 -5.13
CA GLU A 20 -6.09 -11.75 -3.92
C GLU A 20 -6.21 -10.25 -4.24
N HIS A 21 -7.04 -9.57 -3.46
CA HIS A 21 -7.31 -8.12 -3.57
C HIS A 21 -6.97 -7.39 -2.26
N ASP A 22 -6.69 -8.14 -1.20
CA ASP A 22 -6.27 -7.60 0.08
C ASP A 22 -4.86 -6.98 -0.04
N LEU A 23 -4.80 -5.65 0.11
CA LEU A 23 -3.55 -4.90 -0.01
C LEU A 23 -2.49 -5.35 1.00
N ARG A 24 -2.87 -5.75 2.21
CA ARG A 24 -1.93 -6.23 3.22
C ARG A 24 -1.30 -7.54 2.77
N LYS A 25 -2.12 -8.48 2.31
CA LYS A 25 -1.59 -9.76 1.81
C LYS A 25 -0.71 -9.57 0.58
N LEU A 26 -1.12 -8.73 -0.37
CA LEU A 26 -0.32 -8.41 -1.55
C LEU A 26 1.01 -7.75 -1.17
N PHE A 27 1.01 -6.85 -0.18
CA PHE A 27 2.20 -6.19 0.31
C PHE A 27 3.15 -7.18 1.02
N THR A 28 2.64 -8.01 1.93
CA THR A 28 3.43 -9.05 2.62
C THR A 28 3.97 -10.13 1.67
N PHE A 29 3.38 -10.26 0.48
CA PHE A 29 3.86 -11.17 -0.55
C PHE A 29 5.14 -10.67 -1.23
N LEU A 30 5.51 -9.39 -1.11
CA LEU A 30 6.76 -8.87 -1.68
C LEU A 30 8.00 -9.36 -0.89
N PRO A 31 9.21 -9.33 -1.48
CA PRO A 31 10.45 -9.48 -0.72
C PRO A 31 10.57 -8.44 0.41
N ALA A 32 11.17 -8.82 1.54
CA ALA A 32 11.29 -7.95 2.72
C ALA A 32 11.97 -6.60 2.40
N ALA A 33 13.03 -6.63 1.57
CA ALA A 33 13.73 -5.40 1.15
C ALA A 33 12.82 -4.41 0.39
N LEU A 34 11.88 -4.91 -0.42
CA LEU A 34 10.90 -4.04 -1.09
C LEU A 34 9.83 -3.54 -0.12
N GLN A 35 9.41 -4.36 0.84
CA GLN A 35 8.48 -3.92 1.87
C GLN A 35 9.08 -2.77 2.68
N GLU A 36 10.30 -2.94 3.19
CA GLU A 36 11.03 -1.91 3.95
C GLU A 36 11.21 -0.62 3.15
N ARG A 37 11.56 -0.74 1.86
CA ARG A 37 11.68 0.40 0.97
C ARG A 37 10.36 1.15 0.80
N ILE A 38 9.28 0.43 0.51
CA ILE A 38 7.96 1.05 0.30
C ILE A 38 7.46 1.69 1.60
N ILE A 39 7.67 1.06 2.77
CA ILE A 39 7.33 1.64 4.07
C ILE A 39 8.06 2.96 4.26
N ARG A 40 9.39 2.93 4.14
CA ARG A 40 10.23 4.13 4.28
C ARG A 40 9.75 5.25 3.36
N ASP A 41 9.55 4.96 2.08
CA ASP A 41 9.18 5.97 1.08
C ASP A 41 7.74 6.49 1.29
N THR A 42 6.86 5.70 1.92
CA THR A 42 5.47 6.10 2.27
C THR A 42 5.44 7.01 3.51
N GLU A 43 6.33 6.77 4.47
CA GLU A 43 6.40 7.50 5.74
C GLU A 43 7.19 8.81 5.65
N ILE A 44 7.85 9.08 4.52
CA ILE A 44 8.43 10.40 4.24
C ILE A 44 7.28 11.40 4.03
N ILE A 45 7.08 12.24 5.05
CA ILE A 45 6.13 13.35 5.01
C ILE A 45 6.92 14.65 4.75
N PRO A 46 6.67 15.37 3.64
CA PRO A 46 7.34 16.63 3.35
C PRO A 46 7.18 17.64 4.51
N GLY A 47 8.30 18.17 5.00
CA GLY A 47 8.31 19.17 6.07
C GLY A 47 8.17 18.61 7.50
N ALA A 48 8.10 17.29 7.68
CA ALA A 48 8.11 16.65 9.00
C ALA A 48 9.43 15.91 9.25
N PRO A 49 9.89 15.77 10.52
CA PRO A 49 11.00 14.89 10.86
C PRO A 49 10.68 13.44 10.44
N PHE A 50 11.67 12.76 9.85
CA PHE A 50 11.52 11.35 9.54
C PHE A 50 11.47 10.53 10.83
N ALA A 51 10.29 9.98 11.14
CA ALA A 51 10.03 9.13 12.29
C ALA A 51 9.14 7.96 11.84
N PRO A 52 9.71 6.95 11.16
CA PRO A 52 8.97 5.79 10.68
C PRO A 52 8.42 5.01 11.88
N ASP A 53 7.14 4.67 11.84
CA ASP A 53 6.49 3.81 12.83
C ASP A 53 5.80 2.65 12.10
N PRO A 54 6.43 1.46 12.06
CA PRO A 54 5.86 0.29 11.41
C PRO A 54 4.42 -0.04 11.85
N LYS A 55 4.07 0.23 13.13
CA LYS A 55 2.72 0.00 13.63
C LYS A 55 1.71 0.97 13.04
N ARG A 56 2.13 2.22 12.82
CA ARG A 56 1.33 3.24 12.14
C ARG A 56 1.11 2.85 10.68
N PHE A 57 2.16 2.46 9.96
CA PHE A 57 2.03 2.02 8.58
C PHE A 57 1.02 0.85 8.44
N GLU A 58 1.12 -0.17 9.30
CA GLU A 58 0.17 -1.29 9.28
C GLU A 58 -1.26 -0.84 9.57
N SER A 59 -1.43 0.08 10.52
CA SER A 59 -2.74 0.62 10.90
C SER A 59 -3.37 1.42 9.74
N ASP A 60 -2.58 2.26 9.09
CA ASP A 60 -3.03 3.06 7.94
C ASP A 60 -3.34 2.18 6.72
N LEU A 61 -2.54 1.14 6.47
CA LEU A 61 -2.80 0.15 5.42
C LEU A 61 -4.10 -0.64 5.69
N ASP A 62 -4.32 -1.04 6.94
CA ASP A 62 -5.56 -1.70 7.35
C ASP A 62 -6.79 -0.77 7.24
N LEU A 63 -6.63 0.53 7.52
CA LEU A 63 -7.68 1.52 7.35
C LEU A 63 -8.08 1.65 5.88
N VAL A 64 -7.10 1.87 4.98
CA VAL A 64 -7.33 1.92 3.53
C VAL A 64 -8.01 0.67 3.02
N ARG A 65 -7.57 -0.50 3.48
CA ARG A 65 -8.16 -1.80 3.11
C ARG A 65 -9.63 -1.89 3.47
N ARG A 66 -10.00 -1.47 4.69
CA ARG A 66 -11.41 -1.46 5.14
C ARG A 66 -12.23 -0.46 4.33
N VAL A 67 -11.72 0.75 4.17
CA VAL A 67 -12.39 1.84 3.43
C VAL A 67 -12.69 1.43 2.00
N PHE A 68 -11.77 0.74 1.32
CA PHE A 68 -12.00 0.29 -0.05
C PHE A 68 -13.18 -0.69 -0.17
N VAL A 69 -13.38 -1.56 0.82
CA VAL A 69 -14.53 -2.47 0.87
C VAL A 69 -15.81 -1.68 1.18
N GLU A 70 -15.78 -0.80 2.17
CA GLU A 70 -16.93 0.00 2.60
C GLU A 70 -17.40 0.97 1.50
N TRP A 71 -16.48 1.61 0.77
CA TRP A 71 -16.82 2.52 -0.33
C TRP A 71 -17.55 1.84 -1.48
N ARG A 72 -17.37 0.52 -1.67
CA ARG A 72 -18.16 -0.23 -2.65
C ARG A 72 -19.65 -0.25 -2.29
N TYR A 73 -19.96 -0.11 -1.01
CA TYR A 73 -21.31 -0.09 -0.44
C TYR A 73 -21.63 1.29 0.16
N ILE A 74 -21.06 2.38 -0.39
CA ILE A 74 -21.17 3.75 0.17
C ILE A 74 -22.62 4.23 0.33
N TYR A 75 -23.55 3.69 -0.47
CA TYR A 75 -24.98 4.00 -0.39
C TYR A 75 -25.72 3.23 0.72
N GLU A 76 -25.06 2.27 1.36
CA GLU A 76 -25.60 1.34 2.37
C GLU A 76 -24.93 1.49 3.75
N THR A 77 -23.82 2.24 3.84
CA THR A 77 -22.95 2.27 5.04
C THR A 77 -22.77 3.67 5.62
N ARG A 78 -22.13 3.73 6.81
CA ARG A 78 -21.87 4.97 7.56
C ARG A 78 -20.69 5.74 6.95
N LEU A 79 -20.54 7.01 7.33
CA LEU A 79 -19.32 7.80 7.06
C LEU A 79 -18.08 7.02 7.49
N VAL A 80 -17.19 6.75 6.55
CA VAL A 80 -15.89 6.11 6.79
C VAL A 80 -14.79 7.14 6.54
N ASP A 81 -13.93 7.33 7.52
CA ASP A 81 -12.76 8.20 7.42
C ASP A 81 -11.53 7.41 6.95
N THR A 82 -10.68 8.04 6.15
CA THR A 82 -9.44 7.44 5.66
C THR A 82 -8.36 8.51 5.51
N ASP A 83 -7.11 8.15 5.80
CA ASP A 83 -5.97 9.01 5.48
C ASP A 83 -5.67 8.96 3.97
N LEU A 84 -6.26 9.89 3.23
CA LEU A 84 -6.00 10.07 1.79
C LEU A 84 -4.54 10.45 1.51
N GLY A 85 -3.86 11.11 2.45
CA GLY A 85 -2.46 11.46 2.32
C GLY A 85 -1.57 10.21 2.38
N PHE A 86 -1.84 9.29 3.31
CA PHE A 86 -1.20 7.98 3.33
C PHE A 86 -1.45 7.23 2.02
N LEU A 87 -2.69 7.19 1.54
CA LEU A 87 -3.06 6.53 0.28
C LEU A 87 -2.23 7.03 -0.91
N GLN A 88 -2.09 8.36 -1.03
CA GLN A 88 -1.32 9.00 -2.10
C GLN A 88 0.18 8.68 -1.98
N ARG A 89 0.76 8.79 -0.78
CA ARG A 89 2.18 8.47 -0.55
C ARG A 89 2.48 6.99 -0.80
N PHE A 90 1.60 6.09 -0.37
CA PHE A 90 1.76 4.66 -0.61
C PHE A 90 1.70 4.32 -2.11
N ALA A 91 0.74 4.90 -2.83
CA ALA A 91 0.66 4.76 -4.28
C ALA A 91 1.93 5.31 -4.99
N ALA A 92 2.42 6.47 -4.55
CA ALA A 92 3.63 7.08 -5.09
C ALA A 92 4.88 6.23 -4.82
N ALA A 93 5.01 5.64 -3.62
CA ALA A 93 6.12 4.75 -3.27
C ALA A 93 6.13 3.50 -4.17
N ILE A 94 4.98 2.84 -4.34
CA ILE A 94 4.85 1.68 -5.25
C ILE A 94 5.23 2.08 -6.68
N GLN A 95 4.73 3.22 -7.17
CA GLN A 95 5.03 3.71 -8.50
C GLN A 95 6.51 4.05 -8.68
N GLY A 96 7.15 4.60 -7.65
CA GLY A 96 8.58 4.91 -7.63
C GLY A 96 9.42 3.65 -7.81
N VAL A 97 9.12 2.60 -7.03
CA VAL A 97 9.76 1.30 -7.15
C VAL A 97 9.53 0.70 -8.54
N LEU A 98 8.29 0.71 -9.05
CA LEU A 98 7.95 0.15 -10.36
C LEU A 98 8.69 0.79 -11.53
N LYS A 99 8.99 2.10 -11.48
CA LYS A 99 9.71 2.80 -12.55
C LYS A 99 11.13 2.29 -12.77
N GLU A 100 11.67 1.55 -11.81
CA GLU A 100 13.01 0.96 -11.90
C GLU A 100 12.99 -0.43 -12.54
N TYR A 101 11.80 -1.00 -12.77
CA TYR A 101 11.64 -2.27 -13.47
C TYR A 101 11.44 -2.02 -14.97
N PRO A 102 12.05 -2.87 -15.82
CA PRO A 102 11.97 -2.75 -17.28
C PRO A 102 10.58 -3.07 -17.86
#